data_AF-A0A9X9M3J1-F1
#
_entry.id   AF-A0A9X9M3J1-F1
#
_cell.length_a   1.000
_cell.length_b   1.000
_cell.length_c   1.000
_cell.angle_alpha   90.00
_cell.angle_beta   90.00
_cell.angle_gamma   90.00
#
_symmetry.space_group_name_H-M   'P 1'
#
loop_
_entity.id
_entity.type
_entity.pdbx_description
1 polymer ?
#
loop_
_entity_poly.entity_id
_entity_poly.type
_entity_poly.pdbx_seq_one_letter_code
_entity_poly.pdbx_strand_id
1 'polypeptide(L)'
;MAPLLTLVFVGLLSLSGLHAVQHAPKIQVYSRHPAENGKPNFLNCYVSGFHPPEIEIELLKNGVKMNAEQSDLSFSKDWTFYLLVHTEFTPNGQDEFSCRVKHVTLEKPQVVKWGKFLSSFLSY
;
A
#
# COMPACT_ATOMS: atom_id res chain seq x y z
N MET A 1 -40.20 -21.58 20.77
CA MET A 1 -38.94 -22.08 20.15
C MET A 1 -38.80 -21.64 18.69
N ALA A 2 -39.85 -21.72 17.86
CA ALA A 2 -39.82 -21.30 16.45
C ALA A 2 -39.47 -19.82 16.15
N PRO A 3 -39.93 -18.80 16.91
CA PRO A 3 -39.69 -17.39 16.54
C PRO A 3 -38.25 -16.93 16.80
N LEU A 4 -37.55 -17.61 17.72
CA LEU A 4 -36.14 -17.33 18.01
C LEU A 4 -35.24 -17.85 16.88
N LEU A 5 -35.56 -19.04 16.34
CA LEU A 5 -34.87 -19.63 15.20
C LEU A 5 -35.05 -18.78 13.93
N THR A 6 -36.23 -18.22 13.70
CA THR A 6 -36.47 -17.32 12.55
C THR A 6 -35.73 -16.00 12.69
N LEU A 7 -35.67 -15.41 13.89
CA LEU A 7 -34.87 -14.20 14.15
C LEU A 7 -33.37 -14.44 13.93
N VAL A 8 -32.84 -15.59 14.37
CA VAL A 8 -31.43 -15.98 14.12
C VAL A 8 -31.17 -16.17 12.63
N PHE A 9 -32.07 -16.82 11.89
CA PHE A 9 -31.93 -16.99 10.45
C PHE A 9 -31.98 -15.65 9.68
N VAL A 10 -32.89 -14.75 10.05
CA VAL A 10 -32.97 -13.40 9.46
C VAL A 10 -31.72 -12.58 9.79
N GLY A 11 -31.21 -12.68 11.04
CA GLY A 11 -29.95 -12.07 11.45
C GLY A 11 -28.76 -12.58 10.63
N LEU A 12 -28.62 -13.90 10.48
CA LEU A 12 -27.56 -14.53 9.67
C LEU A 12 -27.65 -14.14 8.19
N LEU A 13 -28.86 -14.06 7.62
CA LEU A 13 -29.07 -13.61 6.24
C LEU A 13 -28.70 -12.13 6.07
N SER A 14 -29.00 -11.28 7.04
CA SER A 14 -28.64 -9.86 6.99
C SER A 14 -27.12 -9.59 7.06
N LEU A 15 -26.33 -10.50 7.63
CA LEU A 15 -24.85 -10.37 7.66
C LEU A 15 -24.19 -10.56 6.29
N SER A 16 -24.85 -11.24 5.34
CA SER A 16 -24.27 -11.51 4.02
C SER A 16 -24.12 -10.25 3.15
N GLY A 17 -24.83 -9.17 3.45
CA GLY A 17 -24.76 -7.89 2.74
C GLY A 17 -23.69 -6.91 3.25
N LEU A 18 -22.94 -7.25 4.31
CA LEU A 18 -21.97 -6.36 4.95
C LEU A 18 -20.51 -6.63 4.53
N HIS A 19 -20.27 -7.11 3.31
CA HIS A 19 -18.91 -7.14 2.77
C HIS A 19 -18.69 -5.87 1.94
N ALA A 20 -17.97 -4.91 2.51
CA ALA A 20 -17.40 -3.81 1.74
C ALA A 20 -16.58 -4.41 0.58
N VAL A 21 -16.81 -3.94 -0.66
CA VAL A 21 -16.06 -4.43 -1.83
C VAL A 21 -14.58 -4.20 -1.58
N GLN A 22 -13.77 -5.26 -1.56
CA GLN A 22 -12.36 -5.11 -1.22
C GLN A 22 -11.50 -5.10 -2.46
N HIS A 23 -10.53 -4.19 -2.51
CA HIS A 23 -9.55 -4.09 -3.59
C HIS A 23 -8.14 -4.04 -2.99
N ALA A 24 -7.25 -4.88 -3.51
CA ALA A 24 -5.89 -4.95 -3.02
C ALA A 24 -5.02 -3.80 -3.57
N PRO A 25 -4.11 -3.23 -2.74
CA PRO A 25 -3.26 -2.13 -3.16
C PRO A 25 -2.24 -2.55 -4.23
N LYS A 26 -2.04 -1.68 -5.20
CA LYS A 26 -0.89 -1.68 -6.11
C LYS A 26 0.17 -0.76 -5.53
N ILE A 27 1.40 -1.27 -5.39
CA ILE A 27 2.49 -0.58 -4.70
C ILE A 27 3.61 -0.29 -5.69
N GLN A 28 4.01 0.97 -5.79
CA GLN A 28 5.12 1.40 -6.64
C GLN A 28 6.13 2.17 -5.79
N VAL A 29 7.40 1.77 -5.88
CA VAL A 29 8.50 2.41 -5.15
C VAL A 29 9.52 2.94 -6.14
N TYR A 30 9.64 4.26 -6.22
CA TYR A 30 10.46 4.94 -7.23
C TYR A 30 11.11 6.20 -6.67
N SER A 31 12.18 6.64 -7.32
CA SER A 31 12.80 7.94 -7.03
C SER A 31 12.10 9.05 -7.81
N ARG A 32 11.94 10.23 -7.22
CA ARG A 32 11.33 11.39 -7.88
C ARG A 32 12.15 11.87 -9.08
N HIS A 33 13.47 11.84 -8.96
CA HIS A 33 14.41 12.15 -10.03
C HIS A 33 15.23 10.91 -10.41
N PRO A 34 15.90 10.89 -11.58
CA PRO A 34 16.87 9.84 -11.90
C PRO A 34 17.84 9.60 -10.74
N ALA A 35 18.01 8.33 -10.38
CA ALA A 35 18.79 7.96 -9.21
C ALA A 35 20.28 8.00 -9.52
N GLU A 36 21.04 8.75 -8.71
CA GLU A 36 22.49 8.80 -8.78
C GLU A 36 23.07 8.66 -7.37
N ASN A 37 24.08 7.81 -7.21
CA ASN A 37 24.69 7.59 -5.90
C ASN A 37 25.35 8.88 -5.38
N GLY A 38 25.10 9.20 -4.12
CA GLY A 38 25.62 10.39 -3.45
C GLY A 38 24.86 11.68 -3.74
N LYS A 39 23.86 11.69 -4.64
CA LYS A 39 23.03 12.88 -4.92
C LYS A 39 21.71 12.83 -4.13
N PRO A 40 21.30 13.93 -3.45
CA PRO A 40 20.00 14.02 -2.79
C PRO A 40 18.83 13.78 -3.75
N ASN A 41 17.80 13.09 -3.27
CA ASN A 41 16.60 12.78 -4.05
C ASN A 41 15.41 12.55 -3.09
N PHE A 42 14.26 12.18 -3.65
CA PHE A 42 13.07 11.79 -2.89
C PHE A 42 12.66 10.37 -3.23
N LEU A 43 12.41 9.56 -2.21
CA LEU A 43 11.87 8.22 -2.34
C LEU A 43 10.34 8.31 -2.22
N ASN A 44 9.64 7.80 -3.22
CA ASN A 44 8.19 7.76 -3.26
C ASN A 44 7.69 6.33 -3.11
N CYS A 45 6.69 6.12 -2.25
CA CYS A 45 5.82 4.95 -2.27
C CYS A 45 4.41 5.38 -2.66
N TYR A 46 4.04 5.11 -3.91
CA TYR A 46 2.69 5.35 -4.40
C TYR A 46 1.87 4.07 -4.27
N VAL A 47 0.79 4.14 -3.50
CA VAL A 47 -0.11 3.03 -3.23
C VAL A 47 -1.47 3.38 -3.79
N SER A 48 -2.02 2.57 -4.69
CA SER A 48 -3.26 2.87 -5.40
C SER A 48 -4.16 1.66 -5.61
N GLY A 49 -5.42 1.90 -5.95
CA GLY A 49 -6.35 0.82 -6.30
C GLY A 49 -6.87 0.04 -5.10
N PHE A 50 -6.74 0.56 -3.88
CA PHE A 50 -7.14 -0.16 -2.68
C PHE A 50 -8.51 0.28 -2.15
N HIS A 51 -9.20 -0.64 -1.48
CA HIS A 51 -10.44 -0.37 -0.74
C HIS A 51 -10.62 -1.49 0.30
N PRO A 52 -11.01 -1.21 1.55
CA PRO A 52 -11.39 0.08 2.17
C PRO A 52 -10.22 1.08 2.33
N PRO A 53 -10.46 2.33 2.79
CA PRO A 53 -9.39 3.34 2.89
C PRO A 53 -8.40 3.11 4.05
N GLU A 54 -8.73 2.26 5.03
CA GLU A 54 -7.87 1.95 6.16
C GLU A 54 -6.61 1.18 5.68
N ILE A 55 -5.44 1.80 5.80
CA ILE A 55 -4.18 1.27 5.28
C ILE A 55 -3.00 1.81 6.10
N GLU A 56 -1.98 0.98 6.32
CA GLU A 56 -0.68 1.44 6.85
C GLU A 56 0.38 1.39 5.76
N ILE A 57 1.10 2.49 5.56
CA ILE A 57 2.15 2.62 4.54
C ILE A 57 3.42 3.17 5.20
N GLU A 58 4.53 2.47 5.06
CA GLU A 58 5.81 2.87 5.67
C GLU A 58 6.96 2.77 4.68
N LEU A 59 7.72 3.86 4.54
CA LEU A 59 9.03 3.82 3.90
C LEU A 59 10.06 3.30 4.89
N LEU A 60 10.90 2.38 4.42
CA LEU A 60 11.91 1.71 5.23
C LEU A 60 13.30 1.91 4.61
N LYS A 61 14.28 2.14 5.49
CA LYS A 61 15.71 2.05 5.21
C LYS A 61 16.28 0.88 5.99
N ASN A 62 16.81 -0.14 5.31
CA ASN A 62 17.35 -1.36 5.93
C ASN A 62 16.35 -2.01 6.92
N GLY A 63 15.07 -2.01 6.56
CA GLY A 63 13.98 -2.54 7.40
C GLY A 63 13.51 -1.62 8.53
N VAL A 64 14.16 -0.47 8.76
CA VAL A 64 13.81 0.51 9.79
C VAL A 64 12.95 1.63 9.20
N LYS A 65 11.87 1.99 9.89
CA LYS A 65 10.94 3.05 9.48
C LYS A 65 11.65 4.40 9.34
N MET A 66 11.43 5.06 8.21
CA MET A 66 11.89 6.43 7.93
C MET A 66 10.84 7.45 8.40
N ASN A 67 11.29 8.66 8.73
CA ASN A 67 10.38 9.79 8.85
C ASN A 67 9.92 10.20 7.44
N ALA A 68 8.62 10.19 7.19
CA ALA A 68 8.06 10.40 5.86
C ALA A 68 6.76 11.21 5.94
N GLU A 69 6.46 11.93 4.86
CA GLU A 69 5.22 12.67 4.68
C GLU A 69 4.23 11.83 3.87
N GLN A 70 2.94 12.02 4.14
CA GLN A 70 1.85 11.34 3.43
C GLN A 70 0.92 12.39 2.82
N SER A 71 0.48 12.16 1.58
CA SER A 71 -0.55 12.99 0.94
C SER A 71 -1.90 12.87 1.63
N ASP A 72 -2.80 13.80 1.33
CA ASP A 72 -4.22 13.60 1.64
C ASP A 72 -4.76 12.36 0.92
N LEU A 73 -5.72 11.69 1.56
CA LEU A 73 -6.42 10.56 0.97
C LEU A 73 -7.29 11.04 -0.19
N SER A 74 -7.14 10.39 -1.35
CA SER A 74 -7.96 10.66 -2.54
C SER A 74 -8.36 9.35 -3.20
N PHE A 75 -9.25 9.42 -4.20
CA PHE A 75 -9.81 8.26 -4.87
C PHE A 75 -9.91 8.44 -6.38
N SER A 76 -9.84 7.31 -7.07
CA SER A 76 -9.99 7.18 -8.52
C SER A 76 -11.47 7.15 -8.92
N LYS A 77 -11.75 7.26 -10.22
CA LYS A 77 -13.14 7.19 -10.75
C LYS A 77 -13.86 5.88 -10.41
N ASP A 78 -13.12 4.80 -10.19
CA ASP A 78 -13.63 3.49 -9.78
C ASP A 78 -13.84 3.37 -8.25
N TRP A 79 -13.77 4.49 -7.52
CA TRP A 79 -13.93 4.57 -6.06
C TRP A 79 -12.85 3.85 -5.24
N THR A 80 -11.75 3.43 -5.87
CA THR A 80 -10.57 2.95 -5.14
C THR A 80 -9.70 4.10 -4.68
N PHE A 81 -9.05 3.93 -3.54
CA PHE A 81 -8.22 4.95 -2.92
C PHE A 81 -6.77 4.92 -3.44
N TYR A 82 -6.09 6.05 -3.29
CA TYR A 82 -4.65 6.14 -3.45
C TYR A 82 -4.02 7.12 -2.45
N LEU A 83 -2.75 6.85 -2.11
CA LEU A 83 -1.90 7.67 -1.26
C LEU A 83 -0.48 7.71 -1.81
N LEU A 84 0.22 8.82 -1.58
CA LEU A 84 1.66 8.94 -1.77
C LEU A 84 2.32 9.14 -0.41
N VAL A 85 3.25 8.25 -0.04
CA VAL A 85 4.18 8.45 1.07
C VAL A 85 5.56 8.75 0.52
N HIS A 86 6.21 9.82 0.96
CA HIS A 86 7.52 10.21 0.47
C HIS A 86 8.46 10.74 1.54
N THR A 87 9.77 10.62 1.30
CA THR A 87 10.82 11.19 2.16
C THR A 87 12.07 11.50 1.36
N GLU A 88 12.91 12.38 1.89
CA GLU A 88 14.24 12.63 1.35
C GLU A 88 15.13 11.40 1.56
N PHE A 89 15.93 11.08 0.56
CA PHE A 89 16.95 10.05 0.67
C PHE A 89 18.11 10.33 -0.29
N THR A 90 19.26 9.72 0.00
CA THR A 90 20.42 9.75 -0.88
C THR A 90 20.78 8.32 -1.24
N PRO A 91 20.58 7.89 -2.51
CA PRO A 91 21.06 6.61 -2.98
C PRO A 91 22.56 6.46 -2.72
N ASN A 92 22.99 5.27 -2.30
CA ASN A 92 24.41 4.99 -2.10
C ASN A 92 24.83 3.57 -2.54
N GLY A 93 23.90 2.78 -3.07
CA GLY A 93 24.13 1.40 -3.50
C GLY A 93 24.33 0.37 -2.38
N GLN A 94 24.36 0.80 -1.12
CA GLN A 94 24.55 -0.08 0.05
C GLN A 94 23.26 -0.23 0.87
N ASP A 95 22.54 0.87 1.06
CA ASP A 95 21.28 0.89 1.78
C ASP A 95 20.14 0.30 0.93
N GLU A 96 19.34 -0.56 1.57
CA GLU A 96 18.11 -1.08 0.99
C GLU A 96 16.94 -0.17 1.36
N PHE A 97 16.26 0.35 0.34
CA PHE A 97 15.03 1.12 0.50
C PHE A 97 13.82 0.30 0.07
N SER A 98 12.75 0.35 0.85
CA SER A 98 11.51 -0.38 0.54
C SER A 98 10.28 0.34 1.08
N CYS A 99 9.10 -0.07 0.59
CA CYS A 99 7.82 0.32 1.12
C CYS A 99 7.09 -0.89 1.68
N ARG A 100 6.65 -0.80 2.94
CA ARG A 100 5.83 -1.80 3.61
C ARG A 100 4.40 -1.33 3.67
N VAL A 101 3.47 -2.15 3.21
CA VAL A 101 2.04 -1.86 3.18
C VAL A 101 1.27 -2.94 3.93
N LYS A 102 0.39 -2.51 4.84
CA LYS A 102 -0.62 -3.37 5.47
C LYS A 102 -1.99 -2.91 5.04
N HIS A 103 -2.80 -3.85 4.58
CA HIS A 103 -4.18 -3.61 4.16
C HIS A 103 -4.96 -4.89 4.43
N VAL A 104 -6.26 -4.80 4.72
CA VAL A 104 -7.11 -5.96 5.08
C VAL A 104 -7.14 -7.05 4.01
N THR A 105 -6.91 -6.71 2.75
CA THR A 105 -6.85 -7.68 1.64
C THR A 105 -5.54 -8.46 1.57
N LEU A 106 -4.53 -8.09 2.35
CA LEU A 106 -3.22 -8.72 2.34
C LEU A 106 -3.12 -9.64 3.57
N GLU A 107 -2.90 -10.94 3.36
CA GLU A 107 -2.71 -11.92 4.44
C GLU A 107 -1.56 -11.52 5.38
N LYS A 108 -0.53 -10.89 4.81
CA LYS A 108 0.63 -10.36 5.53
C LYS A 108 1.08 -9.03 4.91
N PRO A 109 1.82 -8.19 5.66
CA PRO A 109 2.36 -6.96 5.11
C PRO A 109 3.18 -7.22 3.84
N GLN A 110 2.90 -6.47 2.77
CA GLN A 110 3.64 -6.56 1.53
C GLN A 110 4.80 -5.56 1.54
N VAL A 111 6.00 -6.04 1.22
CA VAL A 111 7.21 -5.20 1.16
C VAL A 111 7.73 -5.15 -0.26
N VAL A 112 7.74 -3.96 -0.86
CA VAL A 112 8.25 -3.73 -2.22
C VAL A 112 9.56 -2.95 -2.14
N LYS A 113 10.64 -3.51 -2.70
CA LYS A 113 11.97 -2.88 -2.70
C LYS A 113 12.08 -1.86 -3.84
N TRP A 114 12.70 -0.72 -3.55
CA TRP A 114 13.10 0.27 -4.55
C TRP A 114 14.05 -0.36 -5.58
N GLY A 115 13.95 0.06 -6.85
CA GLY A 115 14.79 -0.45 -7.94
C GLY A 115 14.38 -1.80 -8.55
N LYS A 116 13.48 -2.57 -7.92
CA LYS A 116 13.02 -3.86 -8.49
C LYS A 116 12.17 -3.73 -9.74
N PHE A 117 11.51 -2.60 -9.97
CA PHE A 117 10.70 -2.37 -11.17
C PHE A 117 11.54 -2.38 -12.46
N LEU A 118 12.82 -1.98 -12.40
CA LEU A 118 13.71 -2.03 -13.57
C LEU A 118 14.14 -3.46 -13.92
N SER A 119 14.23 -4.36 -12.95
CA SER A 119 14.62 -5.76 -13.22
C SER A 119 13.57 -6.54 -14.04
N SER A 120 12.29 -6.21 -13.88
CA SER A 120 11.20 -6.84 -14.64
C SER A 120 11.06 -6.33 -16.07
N PHE A 121 11.57 -5.13 -16.39
CA PHE A 121 11.55 -4.58 -17.76
C PHE A 121 12.85 -4.83 -18.53
N LEU A 122 13.97 -5.09 -17.85
CA LEU A 122 15.24 -5.46 -18.49
C LEU A 122 15.37 -6.97 -18.77
N SER A 123 14.32 -7.75 -18.48
CA SER A 123 14.26 -9.20 -18.72
C SER A 123 13.40 -9.59 -19.93
N TYR A 124 12.97 -8.62 -20.75
CA TYR A 124 12.29 -8.81 -22.03
C TYR A 124 13.00 -8.07 -23.15
#